data_AF-A0A380P3S1-F1
#
_entry.id   AF-A0A380P3S1-F1
#
_cell.length_a   1.000
_cell.length_b   1.000
_cell.length_c   1.000
_cell.angle_alpha   90.00
_cell.angle_beta   90.00
_cell.angle_gamma   90.00
#
_symmetry.space_group_name_H-M   'P 1'
#
loop_
_entity.id
_entity.type
_entity.pdbx_description
1 polymer ?
#
loop_
_entity_poly.entity_id
_entity_poly.type
_entity_poly.pdbx_seq_one_letter_code
_entity_poly.pdbx_strand_id
1 'polypeptide(L)'
;MPFYGQITGPVFFNGKAQAVFNPHETIHEIVYVEAPLDTDHDGKRDLLKVEVSRPKLTNSGYKAPVLYTASPYNQGTNDTFGEKITHSVDVPLTEKAPNQLTAADVQFQSLSPELPPERIPIGETVLATEHFAKEQSYTLNNYFLSRGLRLYMLRELVPVIQMVFVILVVLLKRSQLLQSLNG
;
A
#
# COMPACT_ATOMS: atom_id res chain seq x y z
N MET A 1 26.71 -18.52 -20.31
CA MET A 1 26.88 -18.36 -18.85
C MET A 1 25.61 -17.75 -18.28
N PRO A 2 25.07 -18.25 -17.15
CA PRO A 2 23.99 -17.54 -16.47
C PRO A 2 24.53 -16.20 -15.94
N PHE A 3 23.83 -15.11 -16.25
CA PHE A 3 24.19 -13.76 -15.80
C PHE A 3 24.00 -13.59 -14.28
N TYR A 4 23.02 -14.30 -13.71
CA TYR A 4 22.74 -14.32 -12.28
C TYR A 4 23.34 -15.57 -11.63
N GLY A 5 24.19 -15.35 -10.61
CA GLY A 5 24.80 -16.42 -9.81
C GLY A 5 23.98 -16.79 -8.58
N GLN A 6 24.49 -17.73 -7.78
CA GLN A 6 23.92 -18.04 -6.46
C GLN A 6 24.19 -16.88 -5.52
N ILE A 7 23.13 -16.26 -4.98
CA ILE A 7 23.22 -15.14 -4.04
C ILE A 7 22.58 -15.51 -2.71
N THR A 8 23.22 -15.11 -1.61
CA THR A 8 22.69 -15.28 -0.24
C THR A 8 22.14 -13.98 0.34
N GLY A 9 22.34 -12.84 -0.35
CA GLY A 9 21.88 -11.53 0.08
C GLY A 9 22.29 -10.40 -0.87
N PRO A 10 22.00 -9.14 -0.50
CA PRO A 10 22.35 -7.97 -1.30
C PRO A 10 23.86 -7.71 -1.30
N VAL A 11 24.38 -7.29 -2.45
CA VAL A 11 25.77 -6.83 -2.61
C VAL A 11 25.79 -5.31 -2.68
N PHE A 12 26.76 -4.68 -2.02
CA PHE A 12 26.92 -3.24 -2.01
C PHE A 12 28.22 -2.82 -2.69
N PHE A 13 28.15 -1.74 -3.46
CA PHE A 13 29.31 -1.06 -4.03
C PHE A 13 29.13 0.44 -3.89
N ASN A 14 30.14 1.13 -3.35
CA ASN A 14 30.08 2.57 -3.04
C ASN A 14 28.79 2.97 -2.30
N GLY A 15 28.42 2.21 -1.27
CA GLY A 15 27.21 2.44 -0.46
C GLY A 15 25.88 2.13 -1.15
N LYS A 16 25.87 1.59 -2.38
CA LYS A 16 24.64 1.33 -3.15
C LYS A 16 24.42 -0.16 -3.35
N ALA A 17 23.19 -0.63 -3.19
CA ALA A 17 22.80 -1.99 -3.48
C ALA A 17 22.89 -2.27 -5.00
N GLN A 18 23.46 -3.42 -5.35
CA GLN A 18 23.72 -3.85 -6.72
C GLN A 18 22.62 -4.79 -7.24
N ALA A 19 22.43 -4.79 -8.56
CA ALA A 19 21.36 -5.54 -9.22
C ALA A 19 21.70 -7.04 -9.37
N VAL A 20 21.86 -7.72 -8.23
CA VAL A 20 22.30 -9.13 -8.17
C VAL A 20 21.14 -10.12 -8.10
N PHE A 21 19.91 -9.66 -7.89
CA PHE A 21 18.73 -10.53 -7.83
C PHE A 21 18.14 -10.72 -9.24
N ASN A 22 17.85 -11.97 -9.60
CA ASN A 22 17.25 -12.31 -10.88
C ASN A 22 15.81 -11.79 -10.97
N PRO A 23 15.50 -10.80 -11.83
CA PRO A 23 14.17 -10.23 -11.94
C PRO A 23 13.14 -11.22 -12.51
N HIS A 24 13.58 -12.26 -13.23
CA HIS A 24 12.70 -13.29 -13.78
C HIS A 24 12.18 -14.27 -12.73
N GLU A 25 12.80 -14.29 -11.55
CA GLU A 25 12.37 -15.10 -10.41
C GLU A 25 11.62 -14.28 -9.36
N THR A 26 11.25 -13.04 -9.68
CA THR A 26 10.41 -12.23 -8.80
C THR A 26 9.08 -12.93 -8.56
N ILE A 27 8.69 -13.04 -7.29
CA ILE A 27 7.39 -13.55 -6.90
C ILE A 27 6.43 -12.38 -6.86
N HIS A 28 5.30 -12.52 -7.54
CA HIS A 28 4.19 -11.57 -7.60
C HIS A 28 2.96 -12.24 -6.98
N GLU A 29 2.49 -11.71 -5.86
CA GLU A 29 1.41 -12.29 -5.08
C GLU A 29 0.45 -11.22 -4.56
N ILE A 30 -0.78 -11.65 -4.25
CA ILE A 30 -1.82 -10.80 -3.71
C ILE A 30 -2.21 -11.31 -2.32
N VAL A 31 -2.38 -10.36 -1.40
CA VAL A 31 -2.90 -10.59 -0.06
C VAL A 31 -3.98 -9.56 0.27
N TYR A 32 -4.85 -9.88 1.21
CA TYR A 32 -5.86 -8.96 1.72
C TYR A 32 -5.54 -8.65 3.18
N VAL A 33 -5.33 -7.36 3.48
CA VAL A 33 -4.97 -6.87 4.81
C VAL A 33 -6.20 -6.26 5.46
N GLU A 34 -6.54 -6.71 6.66
CA GLU A 34 -7.60 -6.11 7.46
C GLU A 34 -7.21 -4.72 7.96
N ALA A 35 -8.03 -3.72 7.65
CA ALA A 35 -7.89 -2.34 8.12
C ALA A 35 -8.81 -2.06 9.31
N PRO A 36 -8.45 -1.15 10.23
CA PRO A 36 -9.33 -0.73 11.32
C PRO A 36 -10.35 0.31 10.81
N LEU A 37 -11.11 -0.06 9.78
CA LEU A 37 -12.08 0.77 9.09
C LEU A 37 -13.32 -0.09 8.79
N ASP A 38 -14.49 0.55 8.69
CA ASP A 38 -15.77 -0.02 8.26
C ASP A 38 -16.46 1.07 7.41
N THR A 39 -15.90 1.29 6.20
CA THR A 39 -16.27 2.43 5.34
C THR A 39 -17.55 2.22 4.57
N ASP A 40 -17.94 0.97 4.33
CA ASP A 40 -19.20 0.59 3.71
C ASP A 40 -20.30 0.27 4.74
N HIS A 41 -19.97 0.35 6.04
CA HIS A 41 -20.88 0.17 7.17
C HIS A 41 -21.57 -1.21 7.17
N ASP A 42 -20.85 -2.25 6.76
CA ASP A 42 -21.35 -3.63 6.73
C ASP A 42 -21.20 -4.36 8.09
N GLY A 43 -20.60 -3.69 9.08
CA GLY A 43 -20.36 -4.23 10.42
C GLY A 43 -19.16 -5.17 10.49
N LYS A 44 -18.31 -5.18 9.45
CA LYS A 44 -17.03 -5.89 9.42
C LYS A 44 -15.93 -4.91 9.07
N ARG A 45 -14.71 -5.30 9.38
CA ARG A 45 -13.53 -4.52 9.02
C ARG A 45 -13.22 -4.64 7.54
N ASP A 46 -12.88 -3.52 6.91
CA ASP A 46 -12.48 -3.42 5.51
C ASP A 46 -11.26 -4.31 5.21
N LEU A 47 -11.27 -4.95 4.05
CA LEU A 47 -10.14 -5.75 3.54
C LEU A 47 -9.48 -5.03 2.37
N LEU A 48 -8.22 -4.65 2.55
CA LEU A 48 -7.45 -3.94 1.55
C LEU A 48 -6.62 -4.90 0.71
N LYS A 49 -6.81 -4.90 -0.61
CA LYS A 49 -5.99 -5.68 -1.53
C LYS A 49 -4.58 -5.08 -1.60
N VAL A 50 -3.58 -5.91 -1.32
CA VAL A 50 -2.17 -5.55 -1.39
C VAL A 50 -1.46 -6.45 -2.38
N GLU A 51 -0.77 -5.82 -3.31
CA GLU A 51 0.14 -6.51 -4.22
C GLU A 51 1.54 -6.51 -3.69
N VAL A 52 2.12 -7.70 -3.67
CA VAL A 52 3.46 -7.95 -3.15
C VAL A 52 4.34 -8.46 -4.28
N SER A 53 5.40 -7.72 -4.57
CA SER A 53 6.49 -8.16 -5.43
C SER A 53 7.73 -8.37 -4.57
N ARG A 54 8.29 -9.58 -4.57
CA ARG A 54 9.44 -9.91 -3.71
C ARG A 54 10.45 -10.82 -4.39
N PRO A 55 11.75 -10.70 -4.05
CA PRO A 55 12.76 -11.63 -4.56
C PRO A 55 12.50 -13.06 -4.08
N LYS A 56 12.72 -14.07 -4.95
CA LYS A 56 12.59 -15.50 -4.62
C LYS A 56 13.34 -15.91 -3.35
N LEU A 57 14.50 -15.29 -3.11
CA LEU A 57 15.35 -15.56 -1.96
C LEU A 57 14.62 -15.38 -0.60
N THR A 58 13.53 -14.62 -0.55
CA THR A 58 12.74 -14.49 0.69
C THR A 58 12.06 -15.79 1.12
N ASN A 59 11.85 -16.75 0.20
CA ASN A 59 11.39 -18.11 0.56
C ASN A 59 12.45 -18.89 1.36
N SER A 60 13.72 -18.50 1.25
CA SER A 60 14.85 -19.13 1.93
C SER A 60 15.31 -18.35 3.17
N GLY A 61 14.45 -17.50 3.73
CA GLY A 61 14.70 -16.79 4.99
C GLY A 61 15.26 -15.37 4.84
N TYR A 62 15.58 -14.89 3.63
CA TYR A 62 16.07 -13.53 3.43
C TYR A 62 15.04 -12.47 3.87
N LYS A 63 15.46 -11.60 4.79
CA LYS A 63 14.65 -10.49 5.30
C LYS A 63 14.90 -9.21 4.49
N ALA A 64 14.40 -9.18 3.26
CA ALA A 64 14.40 -8.00 2.42
C ALA A 64 13.64 -6.80 3.05
N PRO A 65 14.15 -5.55 2.92
CA PRO A 65 13.41 -4.32 3.24
C PRO A 65 12.16 -4.17 2.37
N VAL A 66 11.24 -3.29 2.76
CA VAL A 66 9.98 -3.04 2.03
C VAL A 66 9.94 -1.60 1.52
N LEU A 67 9.66 -1.42 0.24
CA LEU A 67 9.17 -0.18 -0.34
C LEU A 67 7.66 -0.29 -0.47
N TYR A 68 6.94 0.63 0.18
CA TYR A 68 5.49 0.65 0.18
C TYR A 68 4.99 1.83 -0.66
N THR A 69 4.04 1.56 -1.56
CA THR A 69 3.39 2.57 -2.39
C THR A 69 1.89 2.51 -2.13
N ALA A 70 1.35 3.52 -1.47
CA ALA A 70 -0.08 3.74 -1.36
C ALA A 70 -0.53 4.59 -2.54
N SER A 71 -1.30 3.99 -3.46
CA SER A 71 -1.78 4.66 -4.65
C SER A 71 -3.21 4.25 -4.93
N PRO A 72 -4.17 5.19 -4.84
CA PRO A 72 -5.57 4.87 -5.06
C PRO A 72 -5.87 4.57 -6.54
N TYR A 73 -4.92 4.89 -7.42
CA TYR A 73 -5.05 4.78 -8.87
C TYR A 73 -4.43 3.50 -9.44
N ASN A 74 -3.84 2.65 -8.59
CA ASN A 74 -3.14 1.47 -9.10
C ASN A 74 -4.08 0.53 -9.85
N GLN A 75 -5.36 0.46 -9.48
CA GLN A 75 -6.39 -0.33 -10.19
C GLN A 75 -7.07 0.41 -11.35
N GLY A 76 -6.47 1.51 -11.80
CA GLY A 76 -7.04 2.38 -12.82
C GLY A 76 -7.89 3.50 -12.24
N THR A 77 -8.39 4.33 -13.16
CA THR A 77 -9.23 5.49 -12.89
C THR A 77 -10.57 5.34 -13.60
N ASN A 78 -11.57 6.09 -13.15
CA ASN A 78 -12.85 6.21 -13.87
C ASN A 78 -12.97 7.60 -14.50
N ASP A 79 -12.32 7.76 -15.64
CA ASP A 79 -12.25 9.06 -16.35
C ASP A 79 -13.64 9.56 -16.73
N THR A 80 -14.51 8.66 -17.21
CA THR A 80 -15.89 9.02 -17.59
C THR A 80 -16.71 9.56 -16.42
N PHE A 81 -16.52 9.02 -15.21
CA PHE A 81 -17.16 9.53 -14.01
C PHE A 81 -16.54 10.87 -13.60
N GLY A 82 -15.21 10.97 -13.65
CA GLY A 82 -14.48 12.22 -13.36
C GLY A 82 -14.95 13.39 -14.22
N GLU A 83 -15.10 13.18 -15.52
CA GLU A 83 -15.64 14.18 -16.45
C GLU A 83 -17.08 14.57 -16.09
N LYS A 84 -17.94 13.59 -15.80
CA LYS A 84 -19.36 13.82 -15.47
C LYS A 84 -19.57 14.60 -14.16
N ILE A 85 -18.70 14.40 -13.17
CA ILE A 85 -18.81 15.08 -11.87
C ILE A 85 -18.08 16.41 -11.82
N THR A 86 -17.30 16.74 -12.86
CA THR A 86 -16.57 18.01 -12.90
C THR A 86 -17.56 19.17 -12.91
N HIS A 87 -17.47 20.03 -11.89
CA HIS A 87 -18.33 21.20 -11.79
C HIS A 87 -18.11 22.13 -12.99
N SER A 88 -19.19 22.63 -13.58
CA SER A 88 -19.10 23.66 -14.61
C SER A 88 -18.47 24.92 -14.03
N VAL A 89 -17.44 25.42 -14.70
CA VAL A 89 -16.76 26.67 -14.35
C VAL A 89 -17.36 27.88 -15.07
N ASP A 90 -18.16 27.64 -16.11
CA ASP A 90 -18.84 28.68 -16.90
C ASP A 90 -20.15 29.11 -16.22
N VAL A 91 -20.01 29.67 -15.01
CA VAL A 91 -21.11 30.19 -14.20
C VAL A 91 -20.82 31.64 -13.82
N PRO A 92 -21.85 32.52 -13.74
CA PRO A 92 -21.66 33.87 -13.25
C PRO A 92 -21.05 33.89 -11.84
N LEU A 93 -20.17 34.85 -11.59
CA LEU A 93 -19.59 35.03 -10.25
C LEU A 93 -20.66 35.57 -9.30
N THR A 94 -20.82 34.89 -8.17
CA THR A 94 -21.67 35.36 -7.06
C THR A 94 -20.81 36.11 -6.05
N GLU A 95 -21.24 37.30 -5.66
CA GLU A 95 -20.61 38.05 -4.57
C GLU A 95 -20.72 37.25 -3.26
N LYS A 96 -19.61 37.10 -2.55
CA LYS A 96 -19.60 36.50 -1.22
C LYS A 96 -20.06 37.55 -0.21
N ALA A 97 -21.23 37.33 0.39
CA ALA A 97 -21.65 38.16 1.52
C ALA A 97 -20.64 38.03 2.67
N PRO A 98 -20.29 39.13 3.37
CA PRO A 98 -19.50 39.06 4.59
C PRO A 98 -20.13 38.07 5.57
N ASN A 99 -19.33 37.13 6.07
CA ASN A 99 -19.75 36.16 7.08
C ASN A 99 -18.76 36.16 8.25
N GLN A 100 -19.14 35.50 9.34
CA GLN A 100 -18.30 35.38 10.54
C GLN A 100 -17.63 34.00 10.63
N LEU A 101 -17.50 33.29 9.50
CA LEU A 101 -16.85 31.99 9.50
C LEU A 101 -15.38 32.16 9.88
N THR A 102 -14.96 31.37 10.84
CA THR A 102 -13.60 31.27 11.34
C THR A 102 -12.95 30.00 10.79
N ALA A 103 -11.63 29.91 10.90
CA ALA A 103 -10.93 28.68 10.54
C ALA A 103 -11.42 27.46 11.35
N ALA A 104 -11.93 27.67 12.58
CA ALA A 104 -12.47 26.61 13.41
C ALA A 104 -13.76 25.99 12.82
N ASP A 105 -14.56 26.77 12.08
CA ASP A 105 -15.81 26.30 11.48
C ASP A 105 -15.60 25.34 10.30
N VAL A 106 -14.38 25.30 9.76
CA VAL A 106 -13.99 24.41 8.65
C VAL A 106 -12.93 23.39 9.07
N GLN A 107 -12.65 23.27 10.37
CA GLN A 107 -11.76 22.24 10.87
C GLN A 107 -12.40 20.86 10.72
N PHE A 108 -11.62 19.93 10.19
CA PHE A 108 -12.00 18.53 10.15
C PHE A 108 -12.23 18.00 11.56
N GLN A 109 -13.41 17.42 11.80
CA GLN A 109 -13.72 16.74 13.04
C GLN A 109 -13.39 15.25 12.86
N SER A 110 -12.43 14.77 13.63
CA SER A 110 -12.10 13.33 13.61
C SER A 110 -13.29 12.54 14.12
N LEU A 111 -13.84 11.70 13.25
CA LEU A 111 -14.81 10.69 13.65
C LEU A 111 -14.03 9.51 14.23
N SER A 112 -14.38 9.10 15.45
CA SER A 112 -13.91 7.86 16.07
C SER A 112 -15.07 6.87 16.09
N PRO A 113 -15.42 6.26 14.95
CA PRO A 113 -16.49 5.28 14.91
C PRO A 113 -16.15 4.08 15.78
N GLU A 114 -17.16 3.47 16.40
CA GLU A 114 -16.99 2.18 17.05
C GLU A 114 -16.69 1.14 15.96
N LEU A 115 -15.50 0.56 16.02
CA LEU A 115 -15.07 -0.40 15.01
C LEU A 115 -15.54 -1.81 15.38
N PRO A 116 -15.95 -2.60 14.38
CA PRO A 116 -16.21 -4.02 14.59
C PRO A 116 -14.94 -4.74 15.09
N PRO A 117 -15.09 -5.89 15.77
CA PRO A 117 -13.96 -6.67 16.28
C PRO A 117 -13.05 -7.16 15.13
N GLU A 118 -11.76 -7.32 15.43
CA GLU A 118 -10.80 -7.92 14.48
C GLU A 118 -11.16 -9.38 14.18
N ARG A 119 -10.87 -9.82 12.95
CA ARG A 119 -11.01 -11.24 12.59
C ARG A 119 -10.01 -12.07 13.38
N ILE A 120 -10.46 -13.21 13.90
CA ILE A 120 -9.58 -14.19 14.56
C ILE A 120 -8.86 -14.99 13.47
N PRO A 121 -7.51 -15.00 13.43
CA PRO A 121 -6.77 -15.83 12.48
C PRO A 121 -7.11 -17.31 12.67
N ILE A 122 -7.58 -17.97 11.61
CA ILE A 122 -7.93 -19.40 11.62
C ILE A 122 -6.74 -20.31 11.33
N GLY A 123 -5.58 -19.73 11.01
CA GLY A 123 -4.34 -20.42 10.66
C GLY A 123 -3.33 -19.46 10.05
N GLU A 124 -2.14 -19.97 9.76
CA GLU A 124 -1.05 -19.23 9.14
C GLU A 124 -0.59 -19.91 7.85
N THR A 125 -0.13 -19.13 6.88
CA THR A 125 0.49 -19.63 5.65
C THR A 125 1.71 -18.78 5.31
N VAL A 126 2.69 -19.41 4.67
CA VAL A 126 3.90 -18.75 4.16
C VAL A 126 3.80 -18.39 2.68
N LEU A 127 2.80 -18.90 1.97
CA LEU A 127 2.55 -18.62 0.56
C LEU A 127 1.13 -18.09 0.37
N ALA A 128 1.02 -17.04 -0.44
CA ALA A 128 -0.26 -16.57 -0.94
C ALA A 128 -0.82 -17.51 -2.00
N THR A 129 -2.15 -17.49 -2.16
CA THR A 129 -2.88 -18.31 -3.15
C THR A 129 -3.29 -17.54 -4.40
N GLU A 130 -3.25 -16.20 -4.36
CA GLU A 130 -3.57 -15.32 -5.49
C GLU A 130 -2.27 -14.68 -6.02
N HIS A 131 -2.15 -14.63 -7.36
CA HIS A 131 -1.01 -14.09 -8.08
C HIS A 131 -1.48 -13.11 -9.15
N PHE A 132 -0.62 -12.18 -9.53
CA PHE A 132 -0.87 -11.24 -10.61
C PHE A 132 0.23 -11.29 -11.66
N ALA A 133 -0.14 -10.99 -12.91
CA ALA A 133 0.84 -10.74 -13.95
C ALA A 133 1.57 -9.41 -13.68
N LYS A 134 2.81 -9.27 -14.15
CA LYS A 134 3.59 -8.05 -13.95
C LYS A 134 2.87 -6.84 -14.55
N GLU A 135 2.45 -5.90 -13.71
CA GLU A 135 1.80 -4.64 -14.10
C GLU A 135 2.78 -3.44 -14.11
N GLN A 136 2.29 -2.27 -14.53
CA GLN A 136 3.04 -1.01 -14.56
C GLN A 136 3.36 -0.51 -13.14
N SER A 137 4.44 -1.01 -12.56
CA SER A 137 5.05 -0.45 -11.37
C SER A 137 5.88 0.79 -11.69
N TYR A 138 5.95 1.75 -10.76
CA TYR A 138 6.88 2.88 -10.83
C TYR A 138 8.31 2.40 -11.16
N THR A 139 9.01 3.08 -12.07
CA THR A 139 10.33 2.64 -12.56
C THR A 139 11.36 2.52 -11.43
N LEU A 140 11.30 3.39 -10.43
CA LEU A 140 12.15 3.34 -9.24
C LEU A 140 11.91 2.07 -8.41
N ASN A 141 10.68 1.61 -8.33
CA ASN A 141 10.34 0.40 -7.61
C ASN A 141 10.97 -0.84 -8.28
N ASN A 142 10.92 -0.90 -9.62
CA ASN A 142 11.58 -1.96 -10.39
C ASN A 142 13.11 -1.93 -10.22
N TYR A 143 13.70 -0.73 -10.14
CA TYR A 143 15.12 -0.57 -9.87
C TYR A 143 15.54 -1.24 -8.55
N PHE A 144 14.77 -1.06 -7.48
CA PHE A 144 15.09 -1.63 -6.16
C PHE A 144 14.74 -3.11 -6.02
N LEU A 145 13.77 -3.61 -6.79
CA LEU A 145 13.39 -5.04 -6.78
C LEU A 145 14.56 -5.95 -7.18
N SER A 146 15.28 -5.57 -8.24
CA SER A 146 16.52 -6.27 -8.67
C SER A 146 17.69 -6.14 -7.67
N ARG A 147 17.55 -5.29 -6.66
CA ARG A 147 18.56 -4.99 -5.63
C ARG A 147 18.21 -5.59 -4.26
N GLY A 148 17.18 -6.42 -4.20
CA GLY A 148 16.83 -7.20 -3.01
C GLY A 148 15.77 -6.57 -2.12
N LEU A 149 15.14 -5.47 -2.54
CA LEU A 149 14.01 -4.91 -1.79
C LEU A 149 12.71 -5.59 -2.22
N ARG A 150 11.76 -5.68 -1.29
CA ARG A 150 10.37 -6.04 -1.54
C ARG A 150 9.55 -4.81 -1.82
N LEU A 151 8.48 -5.01 -2.56
CA LEU A 151 7.59 -3.97 -3.02
C LEU A 151 6.17 -4.31 -2.64
N TYR A 152 5.54 -3.45 -1.83
CA TYR A 152 4.15 -3.59 -1.43
C TYR A 152 3.37 -2.43 -2.03
N MET A 153 2.35 -2.74 -2.81
CA MET A 153 1.46 -1.75 -3.40
C MET A 153 0.06 -1.95 -2.84
N LEU A 154 -0.42 -0.96 -2.09
CA LEU A 154 -1.80 -0.96 -1.62
C LEU A 154 -2.70 -0.52 -2.77
N ARG A 155 -3.77 -1.28 -2.97
CA ARG A 155 -4.82 -0.99 -3.95
C ARG A 155 -6.10 -0.75 -3.17
N GLU A 156 -6.54 0.50 -3.13
CA GLU A 156 -7.81 0.88 -2.52
C GLU A 156 -8.49 1.95 -3.38
N LEU A 157 -9.80 1.82 -3.61
CA LEU A 157 -10.64 2.78 -4.35
C LEU A 157 -11.38 3.71 -3.36
N VAL A 158 -10.71 4.15 -2.30
CA VAL A 158 -11.31 4.97 -1.24
C VAL A 158 -10.69 6.38 -1.28
N PRO A 159 -11.49 7.44 -1.04
CA PRO A 159 -11.05 8.83 -1.19
C PRO A 159 -9.76 9.16 -0.42
N VAL A 160 -8.94 10.00 -1.05
CA VAL A 160 -7.55 10.40 -0.71
C VAL A 160 -7.29 10.72 0.77
N ILE A 161 -8.31 11.12 1.53
CA ILE A 161 -8.21 11.54 2.93
C ILE A 161 -7.99 10.34 3.89
N GLN A 162 -8.49 9.14 3.59
CA GLN A 162 -8.37 7.98 4.49
C GLN A 162 -7.03 7.23 4.35
N MET A 163 -6.30 7.45 3.26
CA MET A 163 -5.06 6.74 2.94
C MET A 163 -3.90 7.02 3.94
N VAL A 164 -3.91 8.18 4.60
CA VAL A 164 -2.90 8.55 5.62
C VAL A 164 -3.02 7.68 6.88
N PHE A 165 -4.23 7.28 7.27
CA PHE A 165 -4.47 6.47 8.46
C PHE A 165 -4.04 5.01 8.28
N VAL A 166 -4.24 4.42 7.10
CA VAL A 166 -3.83 3.04 6.80
C VAL A 166 -2.30 2.89 6.87
N ILE A 167 -1.55 3.87 6.35
CA ILE A 167 -0.07 3.87 6.39
C ILE A 167 0.44 3.83 7.84
N LEU A 168 -0.15 4.64 8.72
CA LEU A 168 0.25 4.74 10.11
C LEU A 168 -0.02 3.43 10.86
N VAL A 169 -1.18 2.80 10.62
CA VAL A 169 -1.58 1.55 11.28
C VAL A 169 -0.72 0.37 10.85
N VAL A 170 -0.41 0.21 9.56
CA VAL A 170 0.43 -0.91 9.06
C VAL A 170 1.85 -0.80 9.62
N LEU A 171 2.40 0.42 9.72
CA LEU A 171 3.73 0.66 10.31
C LEU A 171 3.72 0.38 11.84
N LEU A 172 2.67 0.77 12.55
CA LEU A 172 2.51 0.52 13.99
C LEU A 172 2.36 -0.97 14.31
N LYS A 173 1.53 -1.72 13.56
CA LYS A 173 1.32 -3.16 13.80
C LYS A 173 2.61 -3.97 13.55
N ARG A 174 3.42 -3.58 12.56
CA ARG A 174 4.76 -4.17 12.35
C ARG A 174 5.76 -3.83 13.47
N SER A 175 5.69 -2.62 14.03
CA SER A 175 6.53 -2.23 15.17
C SER A 175 6.20 -3.04 16.42
N GLN A 176 4.92 -3.25 16.73
CA GLN A 176 4.50 -4.05 17.88
C GLN A 176 4.87 -5.54 17.71
N LEU A 177 4.72 -6.10 16.50
CA LEU A 177 5.13 -7.48 16.22
C LEU A 177 6.66 -7.68 16.33
N LEU A 178 7.46 -6.66 16.00
CA LEU A 178 8.92 -6.70 16.16
C LEU A 178 9.35 -6.56 17.63
N GLN A 179 8.57 -5.87 18.46
CA GLN A 179 8.81 -5.77 19.91
C GLN A 179 8.46 -7.08 20.64
N SER A 180 7.42 -7.80 20.21
CA SER A 180 7.04 -9.09 20.83
C SER A 180 7.97 -10.25 20.48
N LEU A 181 8.82 -10.12 19.46
CA LEU A 181 9.79 -11.14 19.04
C LEU A 181 11.17 -10.98 19.69
N ASN A 182 11.41 -9.85 20.37
CA ASN A 182 12.68 -9.54 21.07
C ASN A 182 12.52 -9.56 22.61
N GLY A 183 11.43 -10.11 23.13
CA GLY A 183 11.14 -10.28 24.55
C GLY A 183 11.20 -11.73 24.99
#